data_AF-A0A959GX50-F1
#
_entry.id   AF-A0A959GX50-F1
#
_cell.length_a   1.000
_cell.length_b   1.000
_cell.length_c   1.000
_cell.angle_alpha   90.00
_cell.angle_beta   90.00
_cell.angle_gamma   90.00
#
_symmetry.space_group_name_H-M   'P 1'
#
loop_
_entity.id
_entity.type
_entity.pdbx_description
1 polymer ?
#
loop_
_entity_poly.entity_id
_entity_poly.type
_entity_poly.pdbx_seq_one_letter_code
_entity_poly.pdbx_strand_id
1 'polypeptide(L)'
;MRTLFVTVALLSFATVASACDVCGCSAGGQYTGILPQFHRHFLGLRWSEQSFLSAHTRSAARAGRFDSEESFRSIDIIGRIYLRPRLQLLTLAPYCDFRRMDLETGEETRTSGLGDISVMAAYVLLDTGDSLRRHWRHTLTLGGGVKLPTGQHRLTDAEGQLLHPNLQPGSGTTDFLLTATYTLRYGAWGLSGEAAGKINTANREREYRFGNRI
;
A
#
# COMPACT_ATOMS: atom_id res chain seq x y z
N MET A 1 23.21 -10.25 27.97
CA MET A 1 24.26 -10.44 26.94
C MET A 1 23.77 -11.22 25.71
N ARG A 2 23.09 -12.36 25.85
CA ARG A 2 22.52 -13.12 24.71
C ARG A 2 21.50 -12.33 23.85
N THR A 3 20.67 -11.49 24.46
CA THR A 3 19.66 -10.68 23.75
C THR A 3 20.25 -9.55 22.92
N LEU A 4 21.37 -8.97 23.38
CA LEU A 4 22.06 -7.87 22.69
C LEU A 4 22.77 -8.36 21.41
N PHE A 5 23.27 -9.60 21.43
CA PHE A 5 23.88 -10.22 20.25
C PHE A 5 22.87 -10.52 19.14
N VAL A 6 21.64 -10.90 19.50
CA VAL A 6 20.57 -11.18 18.52
C VAL A 6 20.07 -9.89 17.85
N THR A 7 19.94 -8.80 18.61
CA THR A 7 19.56 -7.49 18.02
C THR A 7 20.65 -6.93 17.11
N VAL A 8 21.92 -7.06 17.48
CA VAL A 8 23.05 -6.63 16.64
C VAL A 8 23.18 -7.50 15.39
N ALA A 9 22.94 -8.82 15.49
CA ALA A 9 22.94 -9.73 14.35
C ALA A 9 21.77 -9.48 13.37
N LEU A 10 20.58 -9.08 13.86
CA LEU A 10 19.47 -8.70 12.97
C LEU A 10 19.74 -7.36 12.26
N LEU A 11 20.41 -6.41 12.91
CA LEU A 11 20.79 -5.13 12.31
C LEU A 11 21.90 -5.28 11.26
N SER A 12 22.79 -6.26 11.39
CA SER A 12 23.86 -6.51 10.41
C SER A 12 23.41 -7.30 9.17
N PHE A 13 22.21 -7.91 9.19
CA PHE A 13 21.57 -8.51 8.01
C PHE A 13 20.74 -7.53 7.18
N ALA A 14 20.66 -6.25 7.57
CA ALA A 14 20.08 -5.20 6.75
C ALA A 14 21.03 -4.85 5.59
N THR A 15 21.22 -5.78 4.64
CA THR A 15 21.97 -5.52 3.42
C THR A 15 21.31 -4.40 2.64
N VAL A 16 22.17 -3.56 2.06
CA VAL A 16 21.91 -2.44 1.16
C VAL A 16 20.71 -2.71 0.26
N ALA A 17 19.52 -2.27 0.68
CA ALA A 17 18.35 -2.25 -0.17
C ALA A 17 18.56 -1.12 -1.18
N SER A 18 18.83 -1.48 -2.43
CA SER A 18 18.74 -0.54 -3.54
C SER A 18 17.25 -0.27 -3.80
N ALA A 19 16.69 0.67 -3.06
CA ALA A 19 15.37 1.20 -3.34
C ALA A 19 15.51 2.28 -4.41
N CYS A 20 14.84 2.10 -5.54
CA CYS A 20 14.67 3.19 -6.51
C CYS A 20 13.86 4.31 -5.85
N ASP A 21 14.36 5.53 -6.00
CA ASP A 21 13.77 6.81 -5.59
C ASP A 21 12.57 7.22 -6.47
N VAL A 22 12.14 6.38 -7.42
CA VAL A 22 11.03 6.65 -8.35
C VAL A 22 9.70 6.16 -7.75
N CYS A 23 9.22 6.87 -6.72
CA CYS A 23 7.93 6.61 -6.08
C CYS A 23 6.84 7.57 -6.55
N GLY A 24 6.56 7.63 -7.86
CA GLY A 24 5.37 8.31 -8.40
C GLY A 24 4.24 7.33 -8.78
N CYS A 25 4.58 6.08 -9.11
CA CYS A 25 3.59 5.10 -9.57
C CYS A 25 2.88 4.35 -8.43
N SER A 26 3.15 4.68 -7.17
CA SER A 26 2.67 3.95 -5.98
C SER A 26 1.82 4.78 -5.04
N ALA A 27 1.07 5.76 -5.56
CA ALA A 27 0.19 6.65 -4.78
C ALA A 27 -1.02 5.98 -4.10
N GLY A 28 -0.97 4.66 -3.91
CA GLY A 28 -1.98 3.84 -3.24
C GLY A 28 -1.29 2.68 -2.54
N GLY A 29 -0.61 2.98 -1.43
CA GLY A 29 0.00 1.97 -0.58
C GLY A 29 -1.10 1.17 0.13
N GLN A 30 -1.13 -0.15 -0.08
CA GLN A 30 -1.97 -1.05 0.72
C GLN A 30 -1.41 -1.32 2.11
N TYR A 31 -0.63 -0.38 2.66
CA TYR A 31 -0.16 -0.47 4.03
C TYR A 31 -1.37 -0.33 4.93
N THR A 32 -1.77 -1.39 5.62
CA THR A 32 -2.98 -1.36 6.45
C THR A 32 -2.78 -0.56 7.74
N GLY A 33 -1.53 -0.24 8.09
CA GLY A 33 -1.20 0.45 9.33
C GLY A 33 -1.01 -0.54 10.47
N ILE A 34 -0.67 -0.01 11.65
CA ILE A 34 -0.74 -0.80 12.88
C ILE A 34 -2.22 -1.03 13.16
N LEU A 35 -2.78 -2.15 12.68
CA LEU A 35 -4.10 -2.58 13.11
C LEU A 35 -3.96 -3.09 14.53
N PRO A 36 -4.52 -2.39 15.54
CA PRO A 36 -4.65 -3.00 16.86
C PRO A 36 -5.36 -4.35 16.68
N GLN A 37 -4.78 -5.37 17.31
CA GLN A 37 -5.28 -6.74 17.42
C GLN A 37 -6.58 -6.78 18.26
N PHE A 38 -7.54 -5.91 17.95
CA PHE A 38 -8.91 -6.06 18.37
C PHE A 38 -9.42 -7.32 17.68
N HIS A 39 -9.65 -8.37 18.47
CA HIS A 39 -10.23 -9.65 18.05
C HIS A 39 -11.72 -9.47 17.72
N ARG A 40 -12.04 -8.43 16.96
CA ARG A 40 -13.39 -7.97 16.68
C ARG A 40 -13.46 -7.47 15.24
N HIS A 41 -14.65 -7.58 14.68
CA HIS A 41 -15.01 -6.94 13.42
C HIS A 41 -14.81 -5.44 13.54
N PHE A 42 -14.33 -4.79 12.49
CA PHE A 42 -14.29 -3.33 12.45
C PHE A 42 -14.64 -2.82 11.04
N LEU A 43 -15.17 -1.61 11.03
CA LEU A 43 -15.32 -0.79 9.85
C LEU A 43 -14.61 0.53 10.14
N GLY A 44 -13.75 0.96 9.23
CA GLY A 44 -12.91 2.14 9.39
C GLY A 44 -12.89 2.97 8.13
N LEU A 45 -12.58 4.25 8.31
CA LEU A 45 -12.29 5.18 7.24
C LEU A 45 -10.83 5.60 7.36
N ARG A 46 -10.14 5.71 6.24
CA ARG A 46 -8.78 6.21 6.18
C ARG A 46 -8.67 7.30 5.13
N TRP A 47 -8.17 8.46 5.56
CA TRP A 47 -7.75 9.53 4.66
C TRP A 47 -6.25 9.39 4.40
N SER A 48 -5.83 9.44 3.14
CA SER A 48 -4.42 9.50 2.76
C SER A 48 -4.20 10.60 1.75
N GLU A 49 -3.14 11.38 1.96
CA GLU A 49 -2.71 12.44 1.07
C GLU A 49 -1.21 12.33 0.86
N GLN A 50 -0.79 12.42 -0.39
CA GLN A 50 0.60 12.39 -0.82
C GLN A 50 0.82 13.52 -1.80
N SER A 51 1.93 14.25 -1.66
CA SER A 51 2.33 15.28 -2.61
C SER A 51 3.76 14.99 -3.09
N PHE A 52 3.97 15.12 -4.39
CA PHE A 52 5.23 14.84 -5.07
C PHE A 52 5.61 16.01 -5.98
N LEU A 53 6.91 16.29 -6.01
CA LEU A 53 7.52 17.14 -7.02
C LEU A 53 8.29 16.23 -7.98
N SER A 54 7.89 16.26 -9.24
CA SER A 54 8.38 15.36 -10.28
C SER A 54 9.30 16.13 -11.22
N ALA A 55 10.45 15.53 -11.53
CA ALA A 55 11.42 16.04 -12.50
C ALA A 55 11.80 14.92 -13.46
N HIS A 56 11.89 15.20 -14.75
CA HIS A 56 12.16 14.18 -15.77
C HIS A 56 13.57 13.60 -15.71
N THR A 57 14.53 14.32 -15.11
CA THR A 57 15.91 13.85 -14.97
C THR A 57 16.43 14.01 -13.54
N ARG A 58 17.30 13.09 -13.12
CA ARG A 58 17.94 13.12 -11.79
C ARG A 58 18.83 14.36 -11.60
N SER A 59 19.44 14.85 -12.68
CA SER A 59 20.21 16.08 -12.68
C SER A 59 19.32 17.31 -12.46
N ALA A 60 18.15 17.37 -13.11
CA ALA A 60 17.16 18.42 -12.89
C ALA A 60 16.64 18.42 -11.44
N ALA A 61 16.29 17.25 -10.91
CA ALA A 61 15.87 17.09 -9.52
C ALA A 61 16.93 17.60 -8.53
N ARG A 62 18.22 17.27 -8.75
CA ARG A 62 19.33 17.75 -7.91
C ARG A 62 19.59 19.25 -8.04
N ALA A 63 19.28 19.84 -9.20
CA ALA A 63 19.38 21.27 -9.44
C ALA A 63 18.14 22.05 -8.96
N GLY A 64 17.15 21.38 -8.35
CA GLY A 64 15.91 22.00 -7.88
C GLY A 64 14.95 22.42 -9.00
N ARG A 65 15.09 21.84 -10.20
CA ARG A 65 14.18 22.06 -11.33
C ARG A 65 13.15 20.93 -11.37
N PHE A 66 11.89 21.30 -11.22
CA PHE A 66 10.76 20.39 -11.21
C PHE A 66 9.80 20.78 -12.34
N ASP A 67 9.29 19.76 -13.02
CA ASP A 67 8.44 19.93 -14.20
C ASP A 67 6.95 19.84 -13.80
N SER A 68 6.62 19.09 -12.75
CA SER A 68 5.24 19.00 -12.28
C SER A 68 5.11 18.78 -10.77
N GLU A 69 4.02 19.28 -10.21
CA GLU A 69 3.54 18.98 -8.86
C GLU A 69 2.35 18.02 -8.92
N GLU A 70 2.41 16.92 -8.17
CA GLU A 70 1.38 15.88 -8.17
C GLU A 70 0.84 15.66 -6.76
N SER A 71 -0.47 15.77 -6.57
CA SER A 71 -1.16 15.51 -5.30
C SER A 71 -2.15 14.36 -5.47
N PHE A 72 -1.98 13.33 -4.65
CA PHE A 72 -2.82 12.15 -4.63
C PHE A 72 -3.55 12.06 -3.29
N ARG A 73 -4.87 12.15 -3.34
CA ARG A 73 -5.75 12.02 -2.18
C ARG A 73 -6.62 10.80 -2.32
N SER A 74 -6.87 10.11 -1.21
CA SER A 74 -7.76 8.96 -1.18
C SER A 74 -8.51 8.87 0.14
N ILE A 75 -9.78 8.46 0.04
CA ILE A 75 -10.62 8.02 1.15
C ILE A 75 -10.82 6.52 0.99
N ASP A 76 -10.31 5.73 1.92
CA ASP A 76 -10.48 4.29 1.92
C ASP A 76 -11.53 3.88 2.94
N ILE A 77 -12.51 3.10 2.49
CA ILE A 77 -13.39 2.34 3.36
C ILE A 77 -12.73 0.99 3.61
N ILE A 78 -12.41 0.70 4.86
CA ILE A 78 -11.73 -0.51 5.28
C ILE A 78 -12.65 -1.33 6.19
N GLY A 79 -12.99 -2.53 5.77
CA GLY A 79 -13.79 -3.47 6.54
C GLY A 79 -12.98 -4.71 6.90
N ARG A 80 -13.04 -5.15 8.16
CA ARG A 80 -12.51 -6.44 8.59
C ARG A 80 -13.56 -7.24 9.33
N ILE A 81 -13.73 -8.49 8.92
CA ILE A 81 -14.60 -9.45 9.61
C ILE A 81 -13.84 -10.74 9.93
N TYR A 82 -14.13 -11.35 11.09
CA TYR A 82 -13.63 -12.68 11.43
C TYR A 82 -14.65 -13.73 10.97
N LEU A 83 -14.27 -14.54 9.97
CA LEU A 83 -15.09 -15.68 9.52
C LEU A 83 -14.94 -16.88 10.48
N ARG A 84 -13.75 -16.99 11.10
CA ARG A 84 -13.37 -17.94 12.15
C ARG A 84 -12.42 -17.21 13.12
N PRO A 85 -12.17 -17.74 14.34
CA PRO A 85 -11.28 -17.07 15.31
C PRO A 85 -9.88 -16.72 14.77
N ARG A 86 -9.37 -17.51 13.81
CA ARG A 86 -8.07 -17.28 13.16
C ARG A 86 -8.15 -16.83 11.71
N LEU A 87 -9.34 -16.73 11.11
CA LEU A 87 -9.51 -16.36 9.71
C LEU A 87 -10.28 -15.04 9.60
N GLN A 88 -9.61 -14.04 9.03
CA GLN A 88 -10.10 -12.70 8.82
C GLN A 88 -10.31 -12.45 7.32
N LEU A 89 -11.36 -11.73 6.98
CA LEU A 89 -11.58 -11.17 5.66
C LEU A 89 -11.44 -9.65 5.77
N LEU A 90 -10.54 -9.08 4.98
CA LEU A 90 -10.27 -7.65 4.86
C LEU A 90 -10.73 -7.18 3.49
N THR A 91 -11.50 -6.09 3.47
CA THR A 91 -11.97 -5.44 2.24
C THR A 91 -11.58 -3.99 2.28
N LEU A 92 -11.04 -3.47 1.18
CA LEU A 92 -10.62 -2.09 1.03
C LEU A 92 -11.21 -1.51 -0.25
N ALA A 93 -11.97 -0.42 -0.13
CA ALA A 93 -12.60 0.28 -1.24
C ALA A 93 -12.15 1.76 -1.23
N PRO A 94 -11.27 2.18 -2.15
CA PRO A 94 -10.76 3.54 -2.22
C PRO A 94 -11.61 4.43 -3.13
N TYR A 95 -11.83 5.67 -2.71
CA TYR A 95 -12.23 6.78 -3.58
C TYR A 95 -11.04 7.72 -3.72
N CYS A 96 -10.59 7.94 -4.95
CA CYS A 96 -9.37 8.68 -5.26
C CYS A 96 -9.70 10.05 -5.86
N ASP A 97 -8.87 11.04 -5.53
CA ASP A 97 -8.83 12.38 -6.14
C ASP A 97 -7.36 12.71 -6.42
N PHE A 98 -6.99 12.70 -7.69
CA PHE A 98 -5.62 12.93 -8.14
C PHE A 98 -5.56 14.24 -8.91
N ARG A 99 -4.53 15.02 -8.61
CA ARG A 99 -4.26 16.32 -9.22
C ARG A 99 -2.81 16.36 -9.68
N ARG A 100 -2.57 16.78 -10.91
CA ARG A 100 -1.25 17.10 -11.44
C ARG A 100 -1.28 18.51 -11.99
N MET A 101 -0.32 19.32 -11.58
CA MET A 101 -0.08 20.66 -12.09
C MET A 101 1.25 20.66 -12.82
N ASP A 102 1.22 20.99 -14.11
CA ASP A 102 2.44 21.22 -14.87
C ASP A 102 2.99 22.61 -14.52
N LEU A 103 4.25 22.68 -14.10
CA LEU A 103 4.87 23.91 -13.63
C LEU A 103 5.41 24.77 -14.79
N GLU A 104 5.59 24.18 -15.97
CA GLU A 104 6.05 24.89 -17.17
C GLU A 104 4.87 25.50 -17.93
N THR A 105 3.80 24.73 -18.14
CA THR A 105 2.60 25.20 -18.87
C THR A 105 1.53 25.83 -17.98
N GLY A 106 1.51 25.49 -16.68
CA GLY A 106 0.46 25.89 -15.75
C GLY A 106 -0.83 25.09 -15.90
N GLU A 107 -0.84 24.03 -16.72
CA GLU A 107 -2.02 23.19 -16.93
C GLU A 107 -2.30 22.29 -15.72
N GLU A 108 -3.58 22.23 -15.32
CA GLU A 108 -4.03 21.35 -14.25
C GLU A 108 -4.82 20.17 -14.82
N THR A 109 -4.34 18.97 -14.54
CA THR A 109 -5.09 17.72 -14.77
C THR A 109 -5.62 17.20 -13.45
N ARG A 110 -6.95 17.05 -13.35
CA ARG A 110 -7.59 16.48 -12.17
C ARG A 110 -8.45 15.27 -12.55
N THR A 111 -8.32 14.20 -11.80
CA THR A 111 -9.16 13.01 -11.92
C THR A 111 -9.72 12.62 -10.57
N SER A 112 -10.96 12.12 -10.55
CA SER A 112 -11.54 11.58 -9.34
C SER A 112 -12.46 10.43 -9.66
N GLY A 113 -12.58 9.48 -8.73
CA GLY A 113 -13.47 8.35 -8.90
C GLY A 113 -13.16 7.20 -7.96
N LEU A 114 -13.97 6.16 -8.05
CA LEU A 114 -13.70 4.90 -7.36
C LEU A 114 -12.43 4.28 -7.93
N GLY A 115 -11.55 3.85 -7.04
CA GLY A 115 -10.39 3.04 -7.39
C GLY A 115 -10.72 1.54 -7.40
N ASP A 116 -9.65 0.76 -7.48
CA ASP A 116 -9.75 -0.71 -7.52
C ASP A 116 -10.00 -1.29 -6.12
N ILE A 117 -11.10 -2.02 -5.96
CA ILE A 117 -11.48 -2.67 -4.71
C ILE A 117 -10.56 -3.87 -4.45
N SER A 118 -10.10 -4.00 -3.21
CA SER A 118 -9.24 -5.10 -2.77
C SER A 118 -9.95 -5.98 -1.74
N VAL A 119 -9.82 -7.30 -1.90
CA VAL A 119 -10.35 -8.29 -0.96
C VAL A 119 -9.23 -9.25 -0.59
N MET A 120 -9.01 -9.46 0.69
CA MET A 120 -7.88 -10.21 1.22
C MET A 120 -8.32 -11.09 2.38
N ALA A 121 -7.93 -12.36 2.36
CA ALA A 121 -8.07 -13.26 3.50
C ALA A 121 -6.77 -13.26 4.29
N ALA A 122 -6.85 -13.13 5.61
CA ALA A 122 -5.70 -13.15 6.51
C ALA A 122 -5.90 -14.22 7.59
N TYR A 123 -4.90 -15.09 7.76
CA TYR A 123 -4.92 -16.19 8.70
C TYR A 123 -3.88 -16.00 9.80
N VAL A 124 -4.32 -16.08 11.05
CA VAL A 124 -3.45 -16.03 12.24
C VAL A 124 -2.80 -17.41 12.39
N LEU A 125 -1.57 -17.53 11.89
CA LEU A 125 -0.81 -18.78 11.88
C LEU A 125 -0.28 -19.14 13.28
N LEU A 126 0.23 -18.13 14.00
CA LEU A 126 0.71 -18.26 15.36
C LEU A 126 0.06 -17.19 16.22
N ASP A 127 -0.47 -17.61 17.36
CA ASP A 127 -0.85 -16.71 18.45
C ASP A 127 -0.49 -17.38 19.78
N THR A 128 0.43 -16.78 20.52
CA THR A 128 0.85 -17.26 21.85
C THR A 128 0.20 -16.45 22.98
N GLY A 129 -0.73 -15.55 22.67
CA GLY A 129 -1.35 -14.59 23.58
C GLY A 129 -2.27 -15.18 24.66
N ASP A 130 -2.86 -16.35 24.41
CA ASP A 130 -3.84 -17.00 25.32
C ASP A 130 -3.21 -17.58 26.60
N SER A 131 -1.88 -17.68 26.66
CA SER A 131 -1.20 -18.20 27.85
C SER A 131 -0.83 -17.08 28.82
N LEU A 132 -1.61 -16.93 29.90
CA LEU A 132 -1.41 -15.96 31.00
C LEU A 132 0.00 -15.99 31.63
N ARG A 133 0.78 -17.06 31.40
CA ARG A 133 2.12 -17.27 31.94
C ARG A 133 3.26 -16.78 31.05
N ARG A 134 3.01 -16.32 29.82
CA ARG A 134 4.08 -15.86 28.91
C ARG A 134 4.19 -14.33 28.90
N HIS A 135 5.37 -13.84 29.27
CA HIS A 135 5.69 -12.41 29.21
C HIS A 135 5.84 -11.90 27.77
N TRP A 136 6.31 -12.75 26.86
CA TRP A 136 6.43 -12.46 25.44
C TRP A 136 5.27 -13.08 24.68
N ARG A 137 4.55 -12.26 23.92
CA ARG A 137 3.42 -12.68 23.08
C ARG A 137 3.76 -12.44 21.62
N HIS A 138 3.61 -13.47 20.83
CA HIS A 138 3.93 -13.50 19.42
C HIS A 138 2.64 -13.73 18.64
N THR A 139 2.44 -12.92 17.61
CA THR A 139 1.35 -13.12 16.65
C THR A 139 1.92 -13.05 15.25
N LEU A 140 1.71 -14.09 14.45
CA LEU A 140 2.08 -14.13 13.04
C LEU A 140 0.81 -14.31 12.21
N THR A 141 0.55 -13.34 11.34
CA THR A 141 -0.58 -13.35 10.42
C THR A 141 -0.05 -13.36 8.99
N LEU A 142 -0.55 -14.28 8.18
CA LEU A 142 -0.26 -14.32 6.74
C LEU A 142 -1.55 -14.04 5.99
N GLY A 143 -1.48 -13.21 4.96
CA GLY A 143 -2.62 -12.83 4.15
C GLY A 143 -2.36 -12.97 2.67
N GLY A 144 -3.43 -13.22 1.93
CA GLY A 144 -3.44 -13.30 0.48
C GLY A 144 -4.77 -12.81 -0.06
N GLY A 145 -4.75 -12.18 -1.22
CA GLY A 145 -5.95 -11.58 -1.79
C GLY A 145 -5.82 -11.15 -3.22
N VAL A 146 -6.88 -10.51 -3.69
CA VAL A 146 -6.96 -9.98 -5.04
C VAL A 146 -7.46 -8.54 -5.00
N LYS A 147 -6.91 -7.74 -5.91
CA LYS A 147 -7.39 -6.42 -6.25
C LYS A 147 -8.15 -6.54 -7.56
N LEU A 148 -9.40 -6.08 -7.59
CA LEU A 148 -10.30 -6.20 -8.73
C LEU A 148 -10.33 -4.88 -9.54
N PRO A 149 -10.48 -4.94 -10.87
CA PRO A 149 -10.49 -3.78 -11.76
C PRO A 149 -11.83 -3.06 -11.73
N THR A 150 -12.26 -2.59 -10.56
CA THR A 150 -13.54 -1.87 -10.38
C THR A 150 -13.42 -0.38 -10.65
N GLY A 151 -12.21 0.17 -10.61
CA GLY A 151 -11.98 1.59 -10.78
C GLY A 151 -11.98 2.03 -12.24
N GLN A 152 -12.25 3.32 -12.44
CA GLN A 152 -12.17 3.94 -13.76
C GLN A 152 -10.72 4.03 -14.23
N HIS A 153 -10.45 3.48 -15.40
CA HIS A 153 -9.10 3.35 -15.95
C HIS A 153 -9.04 3.73 -17.43
N ARG A 154 -9.95 4.58 -17.93
CA ARG A 154 -9.93 5.12 -19.30
C ARG A 154 -10.35 6.59 -19.32
N LEU A 155 -9.72 7.38 -18.46
CA LEU A 155 -9.93 8.83 -18.42
C LEU A 155 -9.06 9.51 -19.48
N THR A 156 -9.61 10.55 -20.10
CA THR A 156 -8.93 11.35 -21.13
C THR A 156 -8.79 12.80 -20.68
N ASP A 157 -7.80 13.51 -21.22
CA ASP A 157 -7.69 14.96 -21.11
C ASP A 157 -8.72 15.69 -22.01
N ALA A 158 -8.63 17.02 -22.05
CA ALA A 158 -9.53 17.87 -22.84
C ALA A 158 -9.34 17.68 -24.36
N GLU A 159 -8.17 17.21 -24.77
CA GLU A 159 -7.74 16.92 -26.14
C GLU A 159 -8.11 15.48 -26.56
N GLY A 160 -8.70 14.70 -25.65
CA GLY A 160 -9.14 13.33 -25.89
C GLY A 160 -8.02 12.29 -25.85
N GLN A 161 -6.82 12.66 -25.40
CA GLN A 161 -5.72 11.72 -25.17
C GLN A 161 -5.91 11.00 -23.83
N LEU A 162 -5.49 9.75 -23.78
CA LEU A 162 -5.58 8.97 -22.55
C LEU A 162 -4.60 9.50 -21.50
N LEU A 163 -5.13 9.74 -20.30
CA LEU A 163 -4.31 10.19 -19.19
C LEU A 163 -3.26 9.15 -18.82
N HIS A 164 -2.14 9.64 -18.26
CA HIS A 164 -1.09 8.78 -17.75
C HIS A 164 -1.64 7.74 -16.76
N PRO A 165 -1.19 6.47 -16.76
CA PRO A 165 -1.74 5.42 -15.89
C PRO A 165 -1.71 5.75 -14.39
N ASN A 166 -0.82 6.63 -13.93
CA ASN A 166 -0.77 7.07 -12.53
C ASN A 166 -1.87 8.06 -12.15
N LEU A 167 -2.42 8.80 -13.12
CA LEU A 167 -3.52 9.74 -12.91
C LEU A 167 -4.87 9.07 -13.13
N GLN A 168 -4.93 7.74 -13.04
CA GLN A 168 -6.17 7.00 -13.20
C GLN A 168 -6.50 6.27 -11.91
N PRO A 169 -7.69 6.50 -11.33
CA PRO A 169 -8.11 5.85 -10.09
C PRO A 169 -8.06 4.31 -10.14
N GLY A 170 -8.40 3.74 -11.28
CA GLY A 170 -8.34 2.31 -11.56
C GLY A 170 -7.20 1.93 -12.48
N SER A 171 -6.77 0.67 -12.40
CA SER A 171 -5.71 0.13 -13.25
C SER A 171 -6.20 -0.74 -14.42
N GLY A 172 -7.45 -1.21 -14.35
CA GLY A 172 -7.98 -2.21 -15.29
C GLY A 172 -7.33 -3.59 -15.16
N THR A 173 -6.68 -3.89 -14.04
CA THR A 173 -5.99 -5.18 -13.80
C THR A 173 -6.49 -5.88 -12.57
N THR A 174 -6.51 -7.22 -12.62
CA THR A 174 -6.70 -8.05 -11.42
C THR A 174 -5.33 -8.39 -10.86
N ASP A 175 -4.98 -7.86 -9.70
CA ASP A 175 -3.64 -8.06 -9.12
C ASP A 175 -3.70 -8.97 -7.89
N PHE A 176 -2.63 -9.70 -7.63
CA PHE A 176 -2.52 -10.52 -6.44
C PHE A 176 -1.82 -9.77 -5.31
N LEU A 177 -2.35 -9.94 -4.11
CA LEU A 177 -1.91 -9.28 -2.89
C LEU A 177 -1.41 -10.34 -1.92
N LEU A 178 -0.28 -10.10 -1.28
CA LEU A 178 0.30 -10.95 -0.26
C LEU A 178 0.72 -10.09 0.92
N THR A 179 0.44 -10.53 2.14
CA THR A 179 0.88 -9.82 3.34
C THR A 179 1.40 -10.79 4.39
N ALA A 180 2.37 -10.34 5.17
CA ALA A 180 2.86 -11.03 6.34
C ALA A 180 3.09 -10.00 7.44
N THR A 181 2.43 -10.20 8.58
CA THR A 181 2.56 -9.31 9.73
C THR A 181 2.98 -10.13 10.93
N TYR A 182 4.10 -9.74 11.53
CA TYR A 182 4.58 -10.31 12.78
C TYR A 182 4.54 -9.26 13.87
N THR A 183 3.84 -9.55 14.97
CA THR A 183 3.73 -8.67 16.12
C THR A 183 4.32 -9.35 17.36
N LEU A 184 5.24 -8.66 18.02
CA LEU A 184 5.85 -9.02 19.27
C LEU A 184 5.37 -8.08 20.37
N ARG A 185 4.85 -8.61 21.47
CA ARG A 185 4.38 -7.81 22.61
C ARG A 185 5.03 -8.28 23.91
N TYR A 186 5.44 -7.31 24.73
CA TYR A 186 5.98 -7.53 26.06
C TYR A 186 5.43 -6.47 27.02
N GLY A 187 4.51 -6.87 27.91
CA GLY A 187 3.82 -5.94 28.81
C GLY A 187 3.10 -4.82 28.03
N ALA A 188 3.53 -3.57 28.27
CA ALA A 188 3.02 -2.37 27.59
C ALA A 188 3.71 -2.08 26.24
N TRP A 189 4.81 -2.76 25.92
CA TRP A 189 5.57 -2.54 24.69
C TRP A 189 5.12 -3.49 23.58
N GLY A 190 5.08 -2.98 22.35
CA GLY A 190 4.76 -3.75 21.16
C GLY A 190 5.65 -3.34 19.99
N LEU A 191 6.09 -4.32 19.21
CA LEU A 191 6.81 -4.16 17.96
C LEU A 191 6.05 -4.93 16.88
N SER A 192 5.84 -4.32 15.72
CA SER A 192 5.24 -4.99 14.56
C SER A 192 6.13 -4.82 13.34
N GLY A 193 6.41 -5.92 12.65
CA GLY A 193 6.97 -5.92 11.31
C GLY A 193 5.91 -6.36 10.31
N GLU A 194 5.84 -5.68 9.16
CA GLU A 194 4.94 -6.00 8.06
C GLU A 194 5.74 -6.09 6.76
N ALA A 195 5.43 -7.09 5.95
CA ALA A 195 5.89 -7.24 4.58
C ALA A 195 4.67 -7.40 3.68
N ALA A 196 4.61 -6.69 2.56
CA ALA A 196 3.45 -6.69 1.67
C ALA A 196 3.87 -6.74 0.20
N GLY A 197 3.52 -7.83 -0.47
CA GLY A 197 3.78 -8.01 -1.90
C GLY A 197 2.55 -7.71 -2.74
N LYS A 198 2.75 -7.03 -3.88
CA LYS A 198 1.75 -6.87 -4.93
C LYS A 198 2.30 -7.36 -6.27
N ILE A 199 1.67 -8.40 -6.79
CA ILE A 199 2.00 -8.98 -8.10
C ILE A 199 1.00 -8.43 -9.11
N ASN A 200 1.48 -7.55 -9.99
CA ASN A 200 0.63 -6.87 -10.96
C ASN A 200 0.49 -7.71 -12.23
N THR A 201 -0.73 -7.83 -12.73
CA THR A 201 -1.00 -8.49 -14.02
C THR A 201 -1.00 -7.47 -15.17
N ALA A 202 -0.95 -7.97 -16.40
CA ALA A 202 -0.96 -7.11 -17.59
C ALA A 202 -2.39 -6.65 -17.90
N ASN A 203 -2.57 -5.36 -18.16
CA ASN A 203 -3.80 -4.85 -18.74
C ASN A 203 -3.82 -5.22 -20.23
N ARG A 204 -4.69 -6.16 -20.60
CA ARG A 204 -4.79 -6.66 -21.99
C ARG A 204 -5.27 -5.60 -22.98
N GLU A 205 -6.02 -4.60 -22.53
CA GLU A 205 -6.57 -3.55 -23.39
C GLU A 205 -5.54 -2.45 -23.70
N ARG A 206 -4.51 -2.32 -22.85
CA ARG A 206 -3.48 -1.26 -22.94
C ARG A 206 -2.09 -1.77 -23.24
N GLU A 207 -1.92 -3.10 -23.32
CA GLU A 207 -0.61 -3.76 -23.42
C GLU A 207 0.41 -3.27 -22.37
N TYR A 208 -0.09 -2.79 -21.22
CA TYR A 208 0.71 -2.17 -20.17
C TYR A 208 0.65 -3.00 -18.90
N ARG A 209 1.81 -3.23 -18.28
CA ARG A 209 1.94 -3.95 -17.01
C ARG A 209 2.76 -3.12 -16.04
N PHE A 210 2.15 -2.77 -14.91
CA PHE A 210 2.89 -2.18 -13.80
C PHE A 210 3.91 -3.18 -13.23
N GLY A 211 5.08 -2.69 -12.78
CA GLY A 211 6.06 -3.53 -12.10
C GLY A 211 5.55 -4.08 -10.77
N ASN A 212 5.98 -5.29 -10.40
CA ASN A 212 5.65 -5.90 -9.10
C ASN A 212 6.21 -5.07 -7.94
N ARG A 213 5.59 -5.19 -6.75
CA ARG A 213 5.96 -4.43 -5.54
C ARG A 213 6.13 -5.36 -4.35
N ILE A 214 7.03 -5.00 -3.43
CA ILE A 214 7.36 -5.70 -2.17
C ILE A 214 7.48 -4.63 -1.08
#